data_AF-A0A1B7UGT2-F1
#
_entry.id   AF-A0A1B7UGT2-F1
#
_cell.length_a   1.000
_cell.length_b   1.000
_cell.length_c   1.000
_cell.angle_alpha   90.00
_cell.angle_beta   90.00
_cell.angle_gamma   90.00
#
_symmetry.space_group_name_H-M   'P 1'
#
loop_
_entity.id
_entity.type
_entity.pdbx_description
1 polymer ?
#
loop_
_entity_poly.entity_id
_entity_poly.type
_entity_poly.pdbx_seq_one_letter_code
_entity_poly.pdbx_strand_id
1 'polypeptide(L)'
;MLFTIARPFVTSAVFCVATAMSLSSLLVTSVQANELAHPLFSAYPGADPEYYRHIDYDLFQLPNSAVAADKTFSSITAQGAVTRHLYEIKQVSSLQVYQNYLQALKNSGFNIVFSCELAACGYEEGQAIGAGLSIRESVYNYFRKPYYVLAKKDAAAGPVYAAWYVGSYEENVWAQQVIIEGKKLATDLIKVDTTALAVKELQVAAISADELAKDHPLLSRYPGADLEGFVKVDTETFKVPVPGKPVLNLQGDLARHTYEIDQVSSLKVFENYQHALHQAGFSTLALCKLAECGDTKAAETLGGAISVQDSVYNFHRNPYYLLSKLSVGGQDHYVALFIGAYDGKVRVQQLILSTKAVQTDLVKADAGELKRQLDSSGKALIYGIYFDTGKAEIKPESDAALAEIAKLLQQHSSLKLYVVGHTDDTGDSAVNQKLSEQRANSVVSKLTGSYQINARRLQAHGVGPLAPASNNTSAAGKQLNRRVELVQKL
;
A
#
# COMPACT_ATOMS: atom_id res chain seq x y z
N MET A 1 30.44 -72.99 6.62
CA MET A 1 31.55 -73.87 6.21
C MET A 1 31.32 -74.31 4.77
N LEU A 2 32.39 -74.34 3.99
CA LEU A 2 32.55 -74.87 2.62
C LEU A 2 32.12 -73.99 1.43
N PHE A 3 33.15 -73.29 0.93
CA PHE A 3 33.39 -72.90 -0.46
C PHE A 3 33.64 -74.11 -1.37
N THR A 4 33.19 -74.04 -2.63
CA THR A 4 33.81 -74.67 -3.83
C THR A 4 33.18 -74.02 -5.08
N ILE A 5 33.83 -73.07 -5.76
CA ILE A 5 34.86 -73.18 -6.83
C ILE A 5 34.41 -73.96 -8.07
N ALA A 6 34.22 -73.24 -9.19
CA ALA A 6 34.63 -73.67 -10.54
C ALA A 6 34.81 -72.45 -11.48
N ARG A 7 36.06 -72.21 -11.88
CA ARG A 7 36.55 -71.43 -13.05
C ARG A 7 36.39 -72.29 -14.34
N PRO A 8 36.82 -71.91 -15.60
CA PRO A 8 37.66 -70.78 -16.03
C PRO A 8 37.37 -70.12 -17.42
N PHE A 9 38.18 -69.08 -17.74
CA PHE A 9 38.78 -68.65 -19.03
C PHE A 9 37.88 -68.54 -20.28
N VAL A 10 37.85 -67.42 -21.02
CA VAL A 10 38.91 -67.01 -21.97
C VAL A 10 39.01 -65.49 -22.14
N THR A 11 40.25 -65.09 -22.31
CA THR A 11 40.89 -63.81 -22.63
C THR A 11 40.41 -63.09 -23.89
N SER A 12 40.26 -61.76 -23.83
CA SER A 12 41.07 -60.80 -24.61
C SER A 12 40.70 -59.36 -24.26
N ALA A 13 41.71 -58.61 -23.82
CA ALA A 13 41.65 -57.18 -23.61
C ALA A 13 42.12 -56.45 -24.87
N VAL A 14 41.37 -55.44 -25.33
CA VAL A 14 41.93 -54.26 -26.01
C VAL A 14 41.11 -53.02 -25.61
N PHE A 15 41.85 -51.97 -25.27
CA PHE A 15 41.49 -50.66 -24.75
C PHE A 15 40.37 -49.90 -25.49
N CYS A 16 39.51 -49.19 -24.74
CA CYS A 16 39.37 -47.73 -24.92
C CYS A 16 38.75 -47.06 -23.68
N VAL A 17 39.38 -45.99 -23.23
CA VAL A 17 38.94 -45.13 -22.12
C VAL A 17 37.72 -44.32 -22.57
N ALA A 18 36.61 -44.42 -21.83
CA ALA A 18 35.53 -43.44 -21.89
C ALA A 18 35.07 -43.11 -20.46
N THR A 19 35.32 -41.86 -20.09
CA THR A 19 34.84 -41.14 -18.92
C THR A 19 33.37 -41.43 -18.60
N ALA A 20 33.11 -41.94 -17.40
CA ALA A 20 31.78 -41.98 -16.81
C ALA A 20 31.36 -40.55 -16.41
N MET A 21 30.66 -39.85 -17.30
CA MET A 21 29.89 -38.67 -16.95
C MET A 21 28.63 -39.08 -16.20
N SER A 22 28.35 -38.36 -15.12
CA SER A 22 27.32 -38.62 -14.14
C SER A 22 25.90 -38.61 -14.73
N LEU A 23 25.22 -39.75 -14.67
CA LEU A 23 23.75 -39.81 -14.69
C LEU A 23 23.22 -39.28 -13.33
N SER A 24 23.15 -37.96 -13.17
CA SER A 24 22.52 -37.38 -11.97
C SER A 24 21.79 -36.06 -12.22
N SER A 25 21.59 -35.65 -13.47
CA SER A 25 20.90 -34.40 -13.82
C SER A 25 19.47 -34.58 -14.36
N LEU A 26 19.02 -35.79 -14.66
CA LEU A 26 17.66 -36.05 -15.21
C LEU A 26 16.58 -36.32 -14.15
N LEU A 27 16.97 -36.69 -12.92
CA LEU A 27 16.00 -37.02 -11.86
C LEU A 27 15.55 -35.78 -11.05
N VAL A 28 16.34 -34.71 -11.03
CA VAL A 28 16.09 -33.55 -10.15
C VAL A 28 14.96 -32.64 -10.68
N THR A 29 14.79 -32.53 -12.00
CA THR A 29 13.75 -31.66 -12.60
C THR A 29 12.33 -32.22 -12.45
N SER A 30 12.17 -33.54 -12.55
CA SER A 30 10.85 -34.20 -12.47
C SER A 30 10.19 -34.13 -11.09
N VAL A 31 10.99 -34.06 -10.02
CA VAL A 31 10.48 -33.98 -8.64
C VAL A 31 9.93 -32.59 -8.34
N GLN A 32 10.62 -31.54 -8.80
CA GLN A 32 10.25 -30.14 -8.54
C GLN A 32 8.99 -29.70 -9.31
N ALA A 33 8.79 -30.20 -10.54
CA ALA A 33 7.57 -29.93 -11.33
C ALA A 33 6.31 -30.57 -10.72
N ASN A 34 6.46 -31.70 -10.03
CA ASN A 34 5.33 -32.40 -9.43
C ASN A 34 4.93 -31.84 -8.04
N GLU A 35 5.86 -31.20 -7.33
CA GLU A 35 5.55 -30.48 -6.06
C GLU A 35 4.74 -29.19 -6.28
N LEU A 36 4.93 -28.52 -7.43
CA LEU A 36 4.20 -27.30 -7.77
C LEU A 36 2.90 -27.58 -8.54
N ALA A 37 2.67 -28.79 -9.05
CA ALA A 37 1.47 -29.14 -9.79
C ALA A 37 0.21 -29.10 -8.90
N HIS A 38 -0.95 -28.85 -9.50
CA HIS A 38 -2.20 -28.87 -8.75
C HIS A 38 -2.54 -30.31 -8.28
N PRO A 39 -3.01 -30.54 -7.04
CA PRO A 39 -3.34 -31.89 -6.56
C PRO A 39 -4.38 -32.63 -7.41
N LEU A 40 -5.31 -31.91 -8.04
CA LEU A 40 -6.33 -32.49 -8.93
C LEU A 40 -5.81 -32.88 -10.32
N PHE A 41 -4.76 -32.23 -10.82
CA PHE A 41 -4.24 -32.44 -12.17
C PHE A 41 -2.71 -32.33 -12.15
N SER A 42 -2.03 -33.43 -12.44
CA SER A 42 -0.58 -33.43 -12.60
C SER A 42 -0.16 -32.53 -13.77
N ALA A 43 1.06 -32.00 -13.70
CA ALA A 43 1.69 -31.40 -14.86
C ALA A 43 1.84 -32.43 -16.00
N TYR A 44 1.93 -31.95 -17.24
CA TYR A 44 2.22 -32.81 -18.38
C TYR A 44 3.63 -33.41 -18.23
N PRO A 45 3.89 -34.67 -18.58
CA PRO A 45 5.23 -35.27 -18.46
C PRO A 45 6.31 -34.45 -19.17
N GLY A 46 7.34 -34.02 -18.44
CA GLY A 46 8.41 -33.16 -18.97
C GLY A 46 8.04 -31.68 -19.11
N ALA A 47 6.94 -31.24 -18.48
CA ALA A 47 6.59 -29.83 -18.38
C ALA A 47 7.48 -29.11 -17.35
N ASP A 48 8.01 -27.96 -17.76
CA ASP A 48 8.73 -27.03 -16.91
C ASP A 48 7.74 -25.95 -16.40
N PRO A 49 7.49 -25.83 -15.08
CA PRO A 49 6.62 -24.78 -14.55
C PRO A 49 7.34 -23.42 -14.58
N GLU A 50 6.87 -22.53 -15.45
CA GLU A 50 7.41 -21.17 -15.61
C GLU A 50 6.80 -20.20 -14.59
N TYR A 51 5.49 -20.33 -14.35
CA TYR A 51 4.79 -19.53 -13.35
C TYR A 51 3.76 -20.36 -12.59
N TYR A 52 3.62 -20.05 -11.31
CA TYR A 52 2.62 -20.61 -10.42
C TYR A 52 2.00 -19.48 -9.60
N ARG A 53 0.67 -19.50 -9.45
CA ARG A 53 -0.03 -18.59 -8.54
C ARG A 53 -1.25 -19.27 -7.94
N HIS A 54 -1.34 -19.25 -6.62
CA HIS A 54 -2.52 -19.64 -5.88
C HIS A 54 -3.10 -18.42 -5.16
N ILE A 55 -4.42 -18.24 -5.28
CA ILE A 55 -5.18 -17.21 -4.57
C ILE A 55 -6.29 -17.94 -3.83
N ASP A 56 -6.32 -17.77 -2.50
CA ASP A 56 -7.21 -18.54 -1.64
C ASP A 56 -8.70 -18.37 -2.02
N TYR A 57 -9.15 -17.17 -2.40
CA TYR A 57 -10.51 -16.95 -2.90
C TYR A 57 -10.53 -15.79 -3.88
N ASP A 58 -11.11 -15.93 -5.06
CA ASP A 58 -11.37 -14.80 -5.97
C ASP A 58 -12.61 -15.04 -6.86
N LEU A 59 -13.00 -14.01 -7.61
CA LEU A 59 -13.83 -14.14 -8.80
C LEU A 59 -12.91 -14.27 -10.02
N PHE A 60 -13.28 -15.14 -10.96
CA PHE A 60 -12.54 -15.31 -12.20
C PHE A 60 -13.49 -15.43 -13.38
N GLN A 61 -13.21 -14.68 -14.45
CA GLN A 61 -13.98 -14.76 -15.69
C GLN A 61 -13.35 -15.81 -16.61
N LEU A 62 -14.08 -16.91 -16.85
CA LEU A 62 -13.64 -18.00 -17.72
C LEU A 62 -14.32 -17.88 -19.09
N PRO A 63 -13.57 -17.76 -20.20
CA PRO A 63 -14.13 -17.75 -21.55
C PRO A 63 -14.99 -18.99 -21.82
N ASN A 64 -16.22 -18.81 -22.30
CA ASN A 64 -17.16 -19.90 -22.61
C ASN A 64 -17.74 -19.82 -24.03
N SER A 65 -17.17 -18.98 -24.90
CA SER A 65 -17.48 -18.93 -26.32
C SER A 65 -16.21 -18.76 -27.15
N ALA A 66 -16.32 -18.99 -28.46
CA ALA A 66 -15.29 -18.58 -29.40
C ALA A 66 -15.17 -17.04 -29.41
N VAL A 67 -14.02 -16.54 -29.86
CA VAL A 67 -13.78 -15.11 -30.00
C VAL A 67 -14.47 -14.59 -31.25
N ALA A 68 -15.29 -13.55 -31.10
CA ALA A 68 -15.94 -12.85 -32.21
C ALA A 68 -14.93 -12.02 -33.01
N ALA A 69 -15.33 -11.55 -34.20
CA ALA A 69 -14.47 -10.76 -35.08
C ALA A 69 -13.99 -9.42 -34.46
N ASP A 70 -14.72 -8.91 -33.46
CA ASP A 70 -14.36 -7.72 -32.68
C ASP A 70 -13.47 -8.03 -31.47
N LYS A 71 -12.95 -9.26 -31.38
CA LYS A 71 -12.11 -9.77 -30.28
C LYS A 71 -12.82 -9.94 -28.94
N THR A 72 -14.15 -9.92 -28.91
CA THR A 72 -14.93 -10.18 -27.70
C THR A 72 -15.31 -11.65 -27.55
N PHE A 73 -15.56 -12.09 -26.32
CA PHE A 73 -16.08 -13.43 -26.01
C PHE A 73 -17.01 -13.37 -24.80
N SER A 74 -17.92 -14.34 -24.71
CA SER A 74 -18.72 -14.55 -23.51
C SER A 74 -17.90 -15.26 -22.43
N SER A 75 -18.20 -14.97 -21.16
CA SER A 75 -17.54 -15.61 -20.03
C SER A 75 -18.54 -16.08 -18.99
N ILE A 76 -18.13 -17.08 -18.21
CA ILE A 76 -18.77 -17.42 -16.95
C ILE A 76 -17.95 -16.87 -15.80
N THR A 77 -18.63 -16.32 -14.79
CA THR A 77 -17.99 -15.93 -13.54
C THR A 77 -17.95 -17.15 -12.62
N ALA A 78 -16.75 -17.64 -12.32
CA ALA A 78 -16.49 -18.65 -11.31
C ALA A 78 -15.95 -17.97 -10.03
N GLN A 79 -16.19 -18.60 -8.88
CA GLN A 79 -15.73 -18.08 -7.60
C GLN A 79 -15.19 -19.21 -6.73
N GLY A 80 -14.10 -18.94 -6.01
CA GLY A 80 -13.47 -19.93 -5.12
C GLY A 80 -11.96 -19.78 -5.07
N ALA A 81 -11.26 -20.82 -4.62
CA ALA A 81 -9.79 -20.82 -4.64
C ALA A 81 -9.30 -20.94 -6.08
N VAL A 82 -8.45 -20.00 -6.52
CA VAL A 82 -7.96 -19.91 -7.89
C VAL A 82 -6.50 -20.33 -7.93
N THR A 83 -6.22 -21.46 -8.57
CA THR A 83 -4.85 -21.88 -8.86
C THR A 83 -4.57 -21.74 -10.35
N ARG A 84 -3.43 -21.14 -10.68
CA ARG A 84 -2.98 -20.92 -12.05
C ARG A 84 -1.56 -21.41 -12.24
N HIS A 85 -1.30 -21.97 -13.41
CA HIS A 85 0.02 -22.37 -13.86
C HIS A 85 0.28 -21.96 -15.29
N LEU A 86 1.54 -21.63 -15.58
CA LEU A 86 2.07 -21.61 -16.93
C LEU A 86 3.16 -22.66 -17.04
N TYR A 87 2.97 -23.61 -17.94
CA TYR A 87 3.95 -24.65 -18.25
C TYR A 87 4.55 -24.43 -19.63
N GLU A 88 5.88 -24.56 -19.74
CA GLU A 88 6.56 -24.79 -21.01
C GLU A 88 6.76 -26.30 -21.20
N ILE A 89 6.52 -26.81 -22.40
CA ILE A 89 6.65 -28.24 -22.73
C ILE A 89 7.36 -28.37 -24.07
N LYS A 90 8.50 -29.04 -24.08
CA LYS A 90 9.39 -29.12 -25.24
C LYS A 90 9.12 -30.39 -26.05
N GLN A 91 9.33 -30.32 -27.37
CA GLN A 91 9.32 -31.48 -28.28
C GLN A 91 8.01 -32.28 -28.31
N VAL A 92 6.87 -31.61 -28.08
CA VAL A 92 5.54 -32.21 -28.17
C VAL A 92 4.60 -31.31 -28.96
N SER A 93 3.53 -31.86 -29.51
CA SER A 93 2.52 -31.06 -30.22
C SER A 93 1.48 -30.48 -29.25
N SER A 94 0.99 -29.26 -29.52
CA SER A 94 -0.08 -28.65 -28.73
C SER A 94 -1.35 -29.50 -28.73
N LEU A 95 -1.64 -30.20 -29.84
CA LEU A 95 -2.73 -31.19 -29.95
C LEU A 95 -2.57 -32.32 -28.92
N GLN A 96 -1.38 -32.90 -28.81
CA GLN A 96 -1.13 -34.02 -27.90
C GLN A 96 -1.31 -33.58 -26.44
N VAL A 97 -0.76 -32.42 -26.06
CA VAL A 97 -0.91 -31.87 -24.71
C VAL A 97 -2.39 -31.61 -24.40
N TYR A 98 -3.12 -30.97 -25.32
CA TYR A 98 -4.55 -30.70 -25.19
C TYR A 98 -5.38 -31.98 -25.03
N GLN A 99 -5.19 -32.98 -25.90
CA GLN A 99 -5.95 -34.22 -25.84
C GLN A 99 -5.72 -34.99 -24.53
N ASN A 100 -4.50 -34.93 -23.97
CA ASN A 100 -4.21 -35.55 -22.67
C ASN A 100 -4.98 -34.88 -21.52
N TYR A 101 -4.97 -33.54 -21.46
CA TYR A 101 -5.75 -32.82 -20.44
C TYR A 101 -7.27 -32.98 -20.64
N LEU A 102 -7.74 -32.97 -21.89
CA LEU A 102 -9.15 -33.24 -22.22
C LEU A 102 -9.58 -34.64 -21.74
N GLN A 103 -8.72 -35.65 -21.94
CA GLN A 103 -8.98 -37.00 -21.47
C GLN A 103 -8.93 -37.09 -19.93
N ALA A 104 -7.99 -36.41 -19.28
CA ALA A 104 -7.90 -36.35 -17.82
C ALA A 104 -9.16 -35.73 -17.19
N LEU A 105 -9.70 -34.66 -17.80
CA LEU A 105 -10.96 -34.03 -17.38
C LEU A 105 -12.13 -35.03 -17.46
N LYS A 106 -12.28 -35.72 -18.59
CA LYS A 106 -13.32 -36.73 -18.79
C LYS A 106 -13.21 -37.88 -17.78
N ASN A 107 -12.00 -38.43 -17.60
CA ASN A 107 -11.74 -39.51 -16.64
C ASN A 107 -12.03 -39.11 -15.19
N SER A 108 -11.89 -37.81 -14.88
CA SER A 108 -12.14 -37.25 -13.55
C SER A 108 -13.61 -36.83 -13.34
N GLY A 109 -14.48 -37.10 -14.31
CA GLY A 109 -15.92 -36.82 -14.23
C GLY A 109 -16.29 -35.34 -14.38
N PHE A 110 -15.46 -34.54 -15.08
CA PHE A 110 -15.82 -33.18 -15.44
C PHE A 110 -16.69 -33.17 -16.69
N ASN A 111 -17.69 -32.29 -16.69
CA ASN A 111 -18.51 -31.99 -17.87
C ASN A 111 -17.84 -30.85 -18.66
N ILE A 112 -17.61 -31.06 -19.96
CA ILE A 112 -17.06 -30.02 -20.84
C ILE A 112 -18.13 -28.95 -21.05
N VAL A 113 -17.82 -27.72 -20.65
CA VAL A 113 -18.71 -26.55 -20.81
C VAL A 113 -18.49 -25.90 -22.16
N PHE A 114 -17.23 -25.72 -22.54
CA PHE A 114 -16.84 -25.15 -23.83
C PHE A 114 -15.47 -25.68 -24.24
N SER A 115 -15.27 -25.88 -25.54
CA SER A 115 -13.96 -26.20 -26.11
C SER A 115 -13.87 -25.68 -27.54
N CYS A 116 -12.67 -25.31 -27.95
CA CYS A 116 -12.39 -24.95 -29.34
C CYS A 116 -11.02 -25.49 -29.75
N GLU A 117 -10.84 -25.67 -31.06
CA GLU A 117 -9.61 -26.19 -31.64
C GLU A 117 -9.21 -25.35 -32.86
N LEU A 118 -7.95 -24.95 -32.92
CA LEU A 118 -7.35 -24.23 -34.04
C LEU A 118 -8.19 -22.99 -34.43
N ALA A 119 -8.61 -22.90 -35.69
CA ALA A 119 -9.37 -21.77 -36.21
C ALA A 119 -10.70 -21.53 -35.47
N ALA A 120 -11.28 -22.55 -34.83
CA ALA A 120 -12.49 -22.40 -34.04
C ALA A 120 -12.26 -21.60 -32.74
N CYS A 121 -11.00 -21.44 -32.30
CA CYS A 121 -10.65 -20.55 -31.20
C CYS A 121 -10.45 -19.09 -31.62
N GLY A 122 -10.50 -18.78 -32.92
CA GLY A 122 -10.00 -17.53 -33.49
C GLY A 122 -8.53 -17.65 -33.89
N TYR A 123 -8.09 -16.88 -34.89
CA TYR A 123 -6.73 -16.97 -35.43
C TYR A 123 -5.77 -16.08 -34.64
N GLU A 124 -5.74 -14.76 -34.93
CA GLU A 124 -5.03 -13.79 -34.08
C GLU A 124 -5.89 -13.40 -32.88
N GLU A 125 -7.21 -13.45 -33.03
CA GLU A 125 -8.20 -13.12 -32.01
C GLU A 125 -8.19 -14.15 -30.87
N GLY A 126 -7.76 -15.39 -31.14
CA GLY A 126 -7.65 -16.46 -30.15
C GLY A 126 -6.65 -16.18 -29.02
N GLN A 127 -5.80 -15.15 -29.17
CA GLN A 127 -4.97 -14.61 -28.07
C GLN A 127 -5.82 -14.12 -26.89
N ALA A 128 -7.04 -13.62 -27.14
CA ALA A 128 -7.89 -13.06 -26.10
C ALA A 128 -8.30 -14.12 -25.05
N ILE A 129 -8.60 -15.35 -25.50
CA ILE A 129 -8.89 -16.48 -24.61
C ILE A 129 -7.66 -16.83 -23.77
N GLY A 130 -6.50 -16.95 -24.42
CA GLY A 130 -5.25 -17.26 -23.73
C GLY A 130 -4.85 -16.20 -22.71
N ALA A 131 -4.99 -14.91 -23.07
CA ALA A 131 -4.73 -13.78 -22.19
C ALA A 131 -5.68 -13.78 -20.97
N GLY A 132 -6.94 -14.18 -21.16
CA GLY A 132 -7.92 -14.31 -20.07
C GLY A 132 -7.55 -15.37 -19.01
N LEU A 133 -6.78 -16.40 -19.38
CA LEU A 133 -6.26 -17.41 -18.43
C LEU A 133 -4.88 -17.05 -17.88
N SER A 134 -4.09 -16.29 -18.63
CA SER A 134 -2.67 -16.05 -18.37
C SER A 134 -2.42 -15.34 -17.05
N ILE A 135 -1.43 -15.85 -16.29
CA ILE A 135 -0.90 -15.17 -15.09
C ILE A 135 -0.31 -13.80 -15.45
N ARG A 136 0.20 -13.66 -16.68
CA ARG A 136 0.84 -12.45 -17.21
C ARG A 136 -0.11 -11.56 -18.01
N GLU A 137 -1.41 -11.89 -18.03
CA GLU A 137 -2.45 -11.17 -18.79
C GLU A 137 -2.17 -11.10 -20.31
N SER A 138 -1.25 -11.94 -20.79
CA SER A 138 -0.85 -12.02 -22.20
C SER A 138 -0.26 -13.40 -22.48
N VAL A 139 -0.40 -13.87 -23.72
CA VAL A 139 0.21 -15.11 -24.23
C VAL A 139 1.35 -14.85 -25.23
N TYR A 140 1.86 -13.61 -25.28
CA TYR A 140 2.96 -13.17 -26.13
C TYR A 140 2.93 -13.78 -27.55
N ASN A 141 3.85 -14.68 -27.90
CA ASN A 141 3.96 -15.32 -29.21
C ASN A 141 3.52 -16.80 -29.23
N TYR A 142 3.18 -17.40 -28.08
CA TYR A 142 2.86 -18.82 -27.92
C TYR A 142 1.37 -19.14 -28.02
N PHE A 143 0.66 -18.44 -28.90
CA PHE A 143 -0.75 -18.64 -29.23
C PHE A 143 -0.96 -19.43 -30.54
N ARG A 144 0.10 -19.89 -31.21
CA ARG A 144 -0.02 -20.59 -32.49
C ARG A 144 -0.58 -22.00 -32.27
N LYS A 145 -1.40 -22.49 -33.21
CA LYS A 145 -2.12 -23.77 -33.10
C LYS A 145 -2.85 -23.91 -31.74
N PRO A 146 -3.79 -22.99 -31.44
CA PRO A 146 -4.41 -22.89 -30.14
C PRO A 146 -5.44 -24.01 -29.92
N TYR A 147 -5.53 -24.47 -28.69
CA TYR A 147 -6.59 -25.36 -28.20
C TYR A 147 -7.08 -24.84 -26.85
N TYR A 148 -8.38 -24.88 -26.63
CA TYR A 148 -8.97 -24.47 -25.37
C TYR A 148 -10.01 -25.47 -24.90
N VAL A 149 -10.03 -25.72 -23.60
CA VAL A 149 -11.10 -26.45 -22.93
C VAL A 149 -11.45 -25.76 -21.61
N LEU A 150 -12.74 -25.64 -21.35
CA LEU A 150 -13.34 -25.27 -20.07
C LEU A 150 -14.26 -26.40 -19.65
N ALA A 151 -14.08 -26.90 -18.43
CA ALA A 151 -14.91 -27.95 -17.86
C ALA A 151 -15.35 -27.60 -16.43
N LYS A 152 -16.47 -28.20 -16.02
CA LYS A 152 -17.11 -28.00 -14.71
C LYS A 152 -17.44 -29.35 -14.07
N LYS A 153 -17.24 -29.45 -12.76
CA LYS A 153 -17.72 -30.55 -11.92
C LYS A 153 -18.43 -29.99 -10.70
N ASP A 154 -19.64 -30.46 -10.41
CA ASP A 154 -20.32 -30.05 -9.18
C ASP A 154 -19.70 -30.75 -7.96
N ALA A 155 -19.50 -30.01 -6.88
CA ALA A 155 -19.00 -30.53 -5.60
C ALA A 155 -19.73 -29.87 -4.42
N ALA A 156 -19.65 -30.51 -3.25
CA ALA A 156 -20.40 -30.09 -2.06
C ALA A 156 -20.05 -28.68 -1.56
N ALA A 157 -18.79 -28.26 -1.70
CA ALA A 157 -18.32 -26.92 -1.31
C ALA A 157 -18.66 -25.83 -2.34
N GLY A 158 -19.02 -26.24 -3.56
CA GLY A 158 -19.25 -25.39 -4.72
C GLY A 158 -18.76 -26.08 -6.01
N PRO A 159 -19.12 -25.59 -7.20
CA PRO A 159 -18.63 -26.15 -8.45
C PRO A 159 -17.12 -25.94 -8.60
N VAL A 160 -16.43 -26.96 -9.12
CA VAL A 160 -15.02 -26.89 -9.53
C VAL A 160 -14.95 -26.63 -11.03
N TYR A 161 -14.22 -25.60 -11.43
CA TYR A 161 -13.94 -25.30 -12.83
C TYR A 161 -12.47 -25.60 -13.13
N ALA A 162 -12.21 -26.13 -14.33
CA ALA A 162 -10.86 -26.35 -14.80
C ALA A 162 -10.78 -25.96 -16.28
N ALA A 163 -9.79 -25.14 -16.62
CA ALA A 163 -9.60 -24.63 -17.96
C ALA A 163 -8.13 -24.68 -18.39
N TRP A 164 -7.92 -25.01 -19.67
CA TRP A 164 -6.60 -24.98 -20.29
C TRP A 164 -6.66 -24.19 -21.59
N TYR A 165 -5.69 -23.32 -21.78
CA TYR A 165 -5.33 -22.79 -23.10
C TYR A 165 -3.95 -23.32 -23.47
N VAL A 166 -3.87 -24.08 -24.56
CA VAL A 166 -2.64 -24.70 -25.05
C VAL A 166 -2.29 -24.10 -26.40
N GLY A 167 -1.17 -23.41 -26.47
CA GLY A 167 -0.63 -22.87 -27.71
C GLY A 167 0.81 -23.30 -27.92
N SER A 168 1.39 -22.91 -29.05
CA SER A 168 2.75 -23.25 -29.43
C SER A 168 3.49 -22.05 -30.01
N TYR A 169 4.81 -22.08 -29.89
CA TYR A 169 5.72 -21.22 -30.61
C TYR A 169 6.97 -22.03 -30.94
N GLU A 170 7.37 -22.03 -32.21
CA GLU A 170 8.46 -22.89 -32.72
C GLU A 170 8.26 -24.36 -32.32
N GLU A 171 9.14 -24.92 -31.50
CA GLU A 171 9.10 -26.32 -31.04
C GLU A 171 8.55 -26.49 -29.61
N ASN A 172 8.13 -25.40 -28.98
CA ASN A 172 7.67 -25.39 -27.59
C ASN A 172 6.14 -25.20 -27.52
N VAL A 173 5.53 -25.93 -26.60
CA VAL A 173 4.12 -25.81 -26.25
C VAL A 173 4.01 -25.09 -24.91
N TRP A 174 3.07 -24.15 -24.83
CA TRP A 174 2.77 -23.39 -23.63
C TRP A 174 1.35 -23.67 -23.19
N ALA A 175 1.19 -24.16 -21.97
CA ALA A 175 -0.11 -24.49 -21.39
C ALA A 175 -0.42 -23.55 -20.22
N GLN A 176 -1.42 -22.68 -20.41
CA GLN A 176 -2.04 -21.91 -19.33
C GLN A 176 -3.10 -22.81 -18.68
N GLN A 177 -2.94 -23.10 -17.40
CA GLN A 177 -3.90 -23.88 -16.62
C GLN A 177 -4.54 -22.98 -15.57
N VAL A 178 -5.87 -23.06 -15.43
CA VAL A 178 -6.63 -22.39 -14.37
C VAL A 178 -7.57 -23.42 -13.73
N ILE A 179 -7.49 -23.57 -12.41
CA ILE A 179 -8.37 -24.43 -11.63
C ILE A 179 -9.03 -23.57 -10.55
N ILE A 180 -10.35 -23.66 -10.44
CA ILE A 180 -11.14 -22.89 -9.49
C ILE A 180 -11.97 -23.84 -8.65
N GLU A 181 -11.63 -23.97 -7.38
CA GLU A 181 -12.32 -24.83 -6.43
C GLU A 181 -13.38 -24.00 -5.67
N GLY A 182 -14.64 -24.26 -5.98
CA GLY A 182 -15.77 -23.56 -5.37
C GLY A 182 -15.76 -23.67 -3.85
N LYS A 183 -15.83 -22.52 -3.18
CA LYS A 183 -15.92 -22.42 -1.72
C LYS A 183 -16.70 -21.17 -1.31
N LYS A 184 -17.01 -21.03 -0.01
CA LYS A 184 -17.63 -19.82 0.56
C LYS A 184 -16.56 -18.82 1.00
N LEU A 185 -16.86 -17.53 0.86
CA LEU A 185 -16.00 -16.44 1.31
C LEU A 185 -16.09 -16.29 2.84
N ALA A 186 -14.94 -16.30 3.53
CA ALA A 186 -14.85 -15.91 4.93
C ALA A 186 -14.76 -14.37 5.04
N THR A 187 -15.61 -13.77 5.87
CA THR A 187 -15.76 -12.29 6.00
C THR A 187 -15.51 -11.77 7.41
N ASP A 188 -15.09 -12.62 8.34
CA ASP A 188 -14.91 -12.36 9.78
C ASP A 188 -13.43 -12.23 10.20
N LEU A 189 -12.52 -12.02 9.25
CA LEU A 189 -11.07 -11.96 9.49
C LEU A 189 -10.59 -10.62 10.03
N ILE A 190 -11.33 -9.53 9.80
CA ILE A 190 -11.02 -8.18 10.28
C ILE A 190 -11.89 -7.84 11.48
N LYS A 191 -11.28 -7.22 12.50
CA LYS A 191 -11.97 -6.70 13.68
C LYS A 191 -11.88 -5.18 13.74
N VAL A 192 -12.99 -4.54 14.11
CA VAL A 192 -13.05 -3.12 14.47
C VAL A 192 -13.26 -3.03 15.97
N ASP A 193 -12.36 -2.34 16.66
CA ASP A 193 -12.51 -2.07 18.09
C ASP A 193 -13.11 -0.67 18.27
N THR A 194 -14.43 -0.62 18.44
CA THR A 194 -15.12 0.66 18.67
C THR A 194 -14.82 1.24 20.04
N THR A 195 -14.27 0.46 20.99
CA THR A 195 -13.82 1.00 22.29
C THR A 195 -12.60 1.90 22.13
N ALA A 196 -11.77 1.69 21.09
CA ALA A 196 -10.65 2.55 20.75
C ALA A 196 -11.04 3.98 20.32
N LEU A 197 -12.33 4.23 20.06
CA LEU A 197 -12.86 5.59 19.84
C LEU A 197 -12.96 6.37 21.15
N ALA A 198 -13.00 5.69 22.29
CA ALA A 198 -12.86 6.28 23.62
C ALA A 198 -11.41 6.10 24.09
N VAL A 199 -10.74 7.18 24.48
CA VAL A 199 -9.35 7.12 24.92
C VAL A 199 -9.21 6.27 26.19
N LYS A 200 -8.70 5.03 26.09
CA LYS A 200 -7.90 4.36 27.13
C LYS A 200 -7.18 3.07 26.66
N GLU A 201 -6.16 2.71 27.45
CA GLU A 201 -5.07 1.74 27.24
C GLU A 201 -5.42 0.35 26.72
N LEU A 202 -4.55 -0.15 25.85
CA LEU A 202 -4.63 -1.42 25.13
C LEU A 202 -4.04 -2.61 25.90
N GLN A 203 -4.68 -3.76 25.75
CA GLN A 203 -4.02 -5.06 25.71
C GLN A 203 -4.65 -5.95 24.63
N VAL A 204 -3.81 -6.69 23.90
CA VAL A 204 -3.88 -8.13 23.56
C VAL A 204 -2.83 -8.43 22.47
N ALA A 205 -2.17 -9.59 22.56
CA ALA A 205 -1.10 -10.02 21.65
C ALA A 205 -1.51 -11.20 20.75
N ALA A 206 -1.14 -11.11 19.48
CA ALA A 206 -0.18 -11.96 18.75
C ALA A 206 0.25 -11.15 17.50
N ILE A 207 1.56 -11.10 17.18
CA ILE A 207 2.34 -9.93 16.70
C ILE A 207 2.93 -9.18 17.92
N SER A 208 4.23 -8.80 17.87
CA SER A 208 4.87 -8.15 19.02
C SER A 208 4.17 -6.83 19.34
N ALA A 209 4.09 -6.47 20.62
CA ALA A 209 3.39 -5.27 21.06
C ALA A 209 3.90 -3.99 20.34
N ASP A 210 5.20 -3.94 20.06
CA ASP A 210 5.84 -2.82 19.35
C ASP A 210 5.43 -2.75 17.87
N GLU A 211 5.22 -3.89 17.22
CA GLU A 211 4.80 -3.97 15.82
C GLU A 211 3.32 -3.64 15.67
N LEU A 212 2.49 -4.09 16.62
CA LEU A 212 1.05 -3.79 16.67
C LEU A 212 0.79 -2.32 17.04
N ALA A 213 1.64 -1.69 17.87
CA ALA A 213 1.51 -0.27 18.22
C ALA A 213 1.62 0.68 17.02
N LYS A 214 2.21 0.21 15.91
CA LYS A 214 2.29 0.97 14.66
C LYS A 214 0.94 1.03 13.94
N ASP A 215 0.06 0.06 14.14
CA ASP A 215 -1.29 0.07 13.59
C ASP A 215 -2.18 1.16 14.20
N HIS A 216 -3.31 1.40 13.56
CA HIS A 216 -4.35 2.22 14.16
C HIS A 216 -5.22 1.35 15.09
N PRO A 217 -5.47 1.76 16.35
CA PRO A 217 -6.18 0.92 17.31
C PRO A 217 -7.65 0.64 16.94
N LEU A 218 -8.27 1.53 16.15
CA LEU A 218 -9.66 1.36 15.68
C LEU A 218 -9.86 0.18 14.72
N LEU A 219 -8.92 -0.04 13.80
CA LEU A 219 -9.13 -0.94 12.67
C LEU A 219 -7.87 -1.79 12.46
N SER A 220 -8.01 -3.08 12.74
CA SER A 220 -6.93 -4.04 12.54
C SER A 220 -6.53 -4.18 11.07
N ARG A 221 -5.25 -4.47 10.84
CA ARG A 221 -4.78 -4.92 9.53
C ARG A 221 -5.33 -6.33 9.22
N TYR A 222 -5.31 -6.70 7.94
CA TYR A 222 -5.70 -8.05 7.51
C TYR A 222 -4.76 -9.13 8.08
N PRO A 223 -5.26 -10.32 8.47
CA PRO A 223 -4.39 -11.36 9.00
C PRO A 223 -3.30 -11.76 8.00
N GLY A 224 -2.04 -11.74 8.46
CA GLY A 224 -0.87 -11.99 7.62
C GLY A 224 -0.41 -10.79 6.78
N ALA A 225 -0.96 -9.59 7.01
CA ALA A 225 -0.53 -8.37 6.33
C ALA A 225 0.74 -7.78 6.95
N ASP A 226 1.69 -7.42 6.08
CA ASP A 226 2.89 -6.67 6.44
C ASP A 226 2.62 -5.16 6.36
N LEU A 227 3.23 -4.40 7.27
CA LEU A 227 3.14 -2.94 7.27
C LEU A 227 4.33 -2.37 6.49
N GLU A 228 4.04 -1.73 5.37
CA GLU A 228 5.07 -1.10 4.54
C GLU A 228 5.36 0.34 4.95
N GLY A 229 4.36 1.04 5.49
CA GLY A 229 4.50 2.44 5.89
C GLY A 229 3.30 2.93 6.68
N PHE A 230 3.57 3.85 7.60
CA PHE A 230 2.52 4.54 8.35
C PHE A 230 2.90 5.99 8.59
N VAL A 231 1.88 6.84 8.68
CA VAL A 231 2.00 8.25 9.09
C VAL A 231 0.86 8.54 10.05
N LYS A 232 1.19 9.13 11.20
CA LYS A 232 0.23 9.67 12.16
C LYS A 232 0.52 11.16 12.29
N VAL A 233 -0.48 11.98 12.00
CA VAL A 233 -0.48 13.42 12.19
C VAL A 233 -1.59 13.72 13.19
N ASP A 234 -1.36 14.67 14.09
CA ASP A 234 -2.42 15.21 14.95
C ASP A 234 -3.41 16.02 14.07
N THR A 235 -3.87 17.19 14.48
CA THR A 235 -4.91 17.87 13.69
C THR A 235 -4.37 18.44 12.36
N GLU A 236 -4.87 17.92 11.24
CA GLU A 236 -4.56 18.39 9.87
C GLU A 236 -5.85 18.52 9.03
N THR A 237 -5.81 19.37 8.00
CA THR A 237 -6.83 19.40 6.95
C THR A 237 -6.48 18.41 5.84
N PHE A 238 -7.40 17.49 5.54
CA PHE A 238 -7.21 16.48 4.50
C PHE A 238 -8.35 16.47 3.48
N LYS A 239 -8.00 16.27 2.21
CA LYS A 239 -8.96 16.16 1.11
C LYS A 239 -9.24 14.70 0.82
N VAL A 240 -10.29 14.15 1.41
CA VAL A 240 -10.69 12.77 1.18
C VAL A 240 -11.40 12.66 -0.17
N PRO A 241 -10.92 11.82 -1.11
CA PRO A 241 -11.58 11.66 -2.40
C PRO A 241 -12.93 10.97 -2.23
N VAL A 242 -13.91 11.34 -3.06
CA VAL A 242 -15.22 10.67 -3.08
C VAL A 242 -15.53 10.33 -4.54
N PRO A 243 -15.53 9.04 -4.94
CA PRO A 243 -15.78 8.66 -6.34
C PRO A 243 -17.06 9.30 -6.90
N GLY A 244 -16.92 9.98 -8.05
CA GLY A 244 -18.02 10.66 -8.73
C GLY A 244 -18.59 11.91 -8.03
N LYS A 245 -17.96 12.40 -6.94
CA LYS A 245 -18.43 13.54 -6.16
C LYS A 245 -17.27 14.50 -5.82
N PRO A 246 -17.56 15.74 -5.40
CA PRO A 246 -16.53 16.63 -4.87
C PRO A 246 -15.76 16.01 -3.70
N VAL A 247 -14.48 16.34 -3.58
CA VAL A 247 -13.64 15.90 -2.45
C VAL A 247 -14.21 16.42 -1.14
N LEU A 248 -14.11 15.60 -0.09
CA LEU A 248 -14.53 15.96 1.25
C LEU A 248 -13.35 16.58 2.00
N ASN A 249 -13.43 17.87 2.30
CA ASN A 249 -12.43 18.57 3.10
C ASN A 249 -12.73 18.34 4.58
N LEU A 250 -11.88 17.56 5.25
CA LEU A 250 -12.01 17.22 6.66
C LEU A 250 -10.87 17.81 7.45
N GLN A 251 -11.11 18.06 8.74
CA GLN A 251 -10.09 18.53 9.68
C GLN A 251 -10.11 17.65 10.92
N GLY A 252 -8.97 17.10 11.29
CA GLY A 252 -8.89 16.21 12.45
C GLY A 252 -7.57 15.44 12.54
N ASP A 253 -7.52 14.54 13.52
CA ASP A 253 -6.38 13.63 13.71
C ASP A 253 -6.35 12.62 12.57
N LEU A 254 -5.22 12.52 11.88
CA LEU A 254 -5.06 11.76 10.65
C LEU A 254 -4.06 10.61 10.84
N ALA A 255 -4.49 9.40 10.51
CA ALA A 255 -3.61 8.26 10.35
C ALA A 255 -3.72 7.69 8.93
N ARG A 256 -2.58 7.38 8.32
CA ARG A 256 -2.49 6.64 7.05
C ARG A 256 -1.58 5.43 7.22
N HIS A 257 -1.97 4.31 6.65
CA HIS A 257 -1.21 3.06 6.65
C HIS A 257 -1.22 2.42 5.27
N THR A 258 -0.10 1.80 4.90
CA THR A 258 0.03 0.95 3.71
C THR A 258 0.36 -0.46 4.16
N TYR A 259 -0.54 -1.40 3.86
CA TYR A 259 -0.35 -2.82 4.14
C TYR A 259 -0.17 -3.61 2.86
N GLU A 260 0.69 -4.63 2.87
CA GLU A 260 0.85 -5.61 1.79
C GLU A 260 0.45 -7.01 2.27
N ILE A 261 -0.21 -7.79 1.42
CA ILE A 261 -0.73 -9.12 1.74
C ILE A 261 -0.46 -10.06 0.57
N ASP A 262 0.20 -11.18 0.84
CA ASP A 262 0.51 -12.18 -0.16
C ASP A 262 -0.63 -13.20 -0.38
N GLN A 263 -0.79 -13.67 -1.61
CA GLN A 263 -1.65 -14.79 -2.00
C GLN A 263 -3.13 -14.66 -1.61
N VAL A 264 -3.62 -13.42 -1.53
CA VAL A 264 -5.04 -13.10 -1.28
C VAL A 264 -5.61 -12.27 -2.44
N SER A 265 -6.91 -12.34 -2.68
CA SER A 265 -7.58 -11.45 -3.63
C SER A 265 -7.93 -10.11 -2.99
N SER A 266 -7.96 -9.06 -3.82
CA SER A 266 -8.46 -7.75 -3.37
C SER A 266 -9.93 -7.81 -2.98
N LEU A 267 -10.73 -8.70 -3.59
CA LEU A 267 -12.13 -8.94 -3.22
C LEU A 267 -12.26 -9.46 -1.78
N LYS A 268 -11.51 -10.51 -1.41
CA LYS A 268 -11.60 -11.09 -0.06
C LYS A 268 -11.20 -10.07 0.99
N VAL A 269 -10.14 -9.31 0.74
CA VAL A 269 -9.70 -8.23 1.63
C VAL A 269 -10.78 -7.15 1.75
N PHE A 270 -11.36 -6.72 0.64
CA PHE A 270 -12.44 -5.72 0.62
C PHE A 270 -13.68 -6.16 1.41
N GLU A 271 -14.20 -7.36 1.15
CA GLU A 271 -15.42 -7.84 1.80
C GLU A 271 -15.23 -8.00 3.32
N ASN A 272 -14.03 -8.39 3.77
CA ASN A 272 -13.73 -8.45 5.21
C ASN A 272 -13.71 -7.06 5.86
N TYR A 273 -13.05 -6.08 5.23
CA TYR A 273 -13.06 -4.72 5.76
C TYR A 273 -14.45 -4.08 5.75
N GLN A 274 -15.20 -4.28 4.66
CA GLN A 274 -16.58 -3.77 4.55
C GLN A 274 -17.47 -4.39 5.63
N HIS A 275 -17.38 -5.71 5.83
CA HIS A 275 -18.14 -6.40 6.85
C HIS A 275 -17.82 -5.89 8.25
N ALA A 276 -16.53 -5.76 8.58
CA ALA A 276 -16.07 -5.31 9.88
C ALA A 276 -16.54 -3.88 10.20
N LEU A 277 -16.42 -2.95 9.24
CA LEU A 277 -16.92 -1.59 9.37
C LEU A 277 -18.45 -1.54 9.55
N HIS A 278 -19.19 -2.32 8.77
CA HIS A 278 -20.64 -2.41 8.89
C HIS A 278 -21.07 -2.96 10.27
N GLN A 279 -20.43 -4.02 10.76
CA GLN A 279 -20.69 -4.57 12.10
C GLN A 279 -20.39 -3.58 13.22
N ALA A 280 -19.41 -2.70 13.03
CA ALA A 280 -19.08 -1.63 13.96
C ALA A 280 -20.01 -0.40 13.89
N GLY A 281 -21.03 -0.42 13.02
CA GLY A 281 -22.00 0.66 12.87
C GLY A 281 -21.57 1.81 11.96
N PHE A 282 -20.47 1.66 11.23
CA PHE A 282 -20.09 2.65 10.21
C PHE A 282 -21.12 2.65 9.07
N SER A 283 -21.48 3.85 8.64
CA SER A 283 -22.32 4.08 7.45
C SER A 283 -21.43 4.33 6.23
N THR A 284 -21.64 3.58 5.15
CA THR A 284 -20.94 3.78 3.87
C THR A 284 -21.36 5.09 3.22
N LEU A 285 -20.40 5.97 2.96
CA LEU A 285 -20.62 7.25 2.26
C LEU A 285 -20.36 7.15 0.75
N ALA A 286 -19.36 6.36 0.36
CA ALA A 286 -19.04 6.07 -1.03
C ALA A 286 -18.34 4.72 -1.15
N LEU A 287 -18.56 4.06 -2.29
CA LEU A 287 -17.85 2.85 -2.67
C LEU A 287 -17.70 2.79 -4.19
N CYS A 288 -16.69 2.06 -4.65
CA CYS A 288 -16.61 1.61 -6.04
C CYS A 288 -15.95 0.23 -6.06
N LYS A 289 -16.38 -0.63 -7.00
CA LYS A 289 -15.80 -1.94 -7.22
C LYS A 289 -15.30 -2.06 -8.67
N LEU A 290 -14.05 -2.47 -8.84
CA LEU A 290 -13.45 -2.77 -10.15
C LEU A 290 -13.60 -1.59 -11.13
N ALA A 291 -14.25 -1.80 -12.27
CA ALA A 291 -14.44 -0.78 -13.32
C ALA A 291 -15.23 0.45 -12.84
N GLU A 292 -16.03 0.33 -11.76
CA GLU A 292 -16.72 1.47 -11.16
C GLU A 292 -15.75 2.50 -10.56
N CYS A 293 -14.51 2.08 -10.25
CA CYS A 293 -13.46 2.97 -9.77
C CYS A 293 -12.80 3.80 -10.88
N GLY A 294 -13.27 3.65 -12.13
CA GLY A 294 -12.78 4.36 -13.29
C GLY A 294 -11.66 3.62 -14.02
N ASP A 295 -11.02 4.34 -14.93
CA ASP A 295 -9.86 3.84 -15.67
C ASP A 295 -8.59 3.75 -14.77
N THR A 296 -7.49 3.28 -15.35
CA THR A 296 -6.19 3.18 -14.65
C THR A 296 -5.80 4.49 -13.96
N LYS A 297 -5.99 5.63 -14.63
CA LYS A 297 -5.56 6.92 -14.08
C LYS A 297 -6.44 7.37 -12.92
N ALA A 298 -7.74 7.12 -13.03
CA ALA A 298 -8.68 7.36 -11.95
C ALA A 298 -8.35 6.50 -10.71
N ALA A 299 -8.07 5.21 -10.89
CA ALA A 299 -7.70 4.30 -9.81
C ALA A 299 -6.37 4.70 -9.13
N GLU A 300 -5.34 5.04 -9.91
CA GLU A 300 -4.07 5.57 -9.38
C GLU A 300 -4.27 6.84 -8.55
N THR A 301 -5.08 7.78 -9.06
CA THR A 301 -5.34 9.06 -8.39
C THR A 301 -6.12 8.83 -7.10
N LEU A 302 -7.14 7.97 -7.14
CA LEU A 302 -7.99 7.64 -6.00
C LEU A 302 -7.20 6.98 -4.86
N GLY A 303 -6.39 5.97 -5.19
CA GLY A 303 -5.55 5.28 -4.22
C GLY A 303 -4.39 6.14 -3.73
N GLY A 304 -3.73 6.86 -4.64
CA GLY A 304 -2.62 7.75 -4.32
C GLY A 304 -3.03 8.83 -3.31
N ALA A 305 -4.22 9.41 -3.47
CA ALA A 305 -4.75 10.46 -2.59
C ALA A 305 -4.91 10.05 -1.12
N ILE A 306 -4.98 8.75 -0.79
CA ILE A 306 -5.07 8.29 0.61
C ILE A 306 -3.89 7.41 1.04
N SER A 307 -2.98 7.08 0.13
CA SER A 307 -1.76 6.31 0.41
C SER A 307 -0.75 7.11 1.23
N VAL A 308 0.22 6.44 1.85
CA VAL A 308 1.30 7.11 2.59
C VAL A 308 2.29 7.82 1.64
N GLN A 309 2.54 7.25 0.46
CA GLN A 309 3.55 7.70 -0.50
C GLN A 309 2.98 8.57 -1.64
N ASP A 310 1.72 9.00 -1.50
CA ASP A 310 0.97 9.72 -2.53
C ASP A 310 0.95 9.00 -3.91
N SER A 311 1.10 7.67 -3.90
CA SER A 311 1.14 6.78 -5.05
C SER A 311 0.78 5.35 -4.64
N VAL A 312 0.10 4.62 -5.54
CA VAL A 312 -0.15 3.18 -5.40
C VAL A 312 0.71 2.32 -6.32
N TYR A 313 1.58 2.94 -7.12
CA TYR A 313 2.42 2.26 -8.11
C TYR A 313 1.59 1.24 -8.93
N ASN A 314 2.09 0.01 -9.11
CA ASN A 314 1.41 -1.07 -9.83
C ASN A 314 0.14 -1.61 -9.16
N PHE A 315 -0.17 -1.23 -7.93
CA PHE A 315 -1.32 -1.74 -7.17
C PHE A 315 -2.61 -0.97 -7.46
N HIS A 316 -2.77 -0.40 -8.66
CA HIS A 316 -4.02 0.18 -9.12
C HIS A 316 -5.00 -0.88 -9.71
N ARG A 317 -4.55 -2.13 -9.92
CA ARG A 317 -5.31 -3.18 -10.63
C ARG A 317 -6.32 -3.84 -9.70
N ASN A 318 -7.42 -4.35 -10.25
CA ASN A 318 -8.54 -4.93 -9.51
C ASN A 318 -8.95 -4.07 -8.29
N PRO A 319 -9.21 -2.77 -8.49
CA PRO A 319 -9.35 -1.83 -7.39
C PRO A 319 -10.70 -1.96 -6.69
N TYR A 320 -10.69 -1.73 -5.39
CA TYR A 320 -11.87 -1.50 -4.57
C TYR A 320 -11.64 -0.27 -3.70
N TYR A 321 -12.66 0.57 -3.57
CA TYR A 321 -12.63 1.73 -2.68
C TYR A 321 -13.84 1.73 -1.75
N LEU A 322 -13.62 2.12 -0.50
CA LEU A 322 -14.67 2.30 0.49
C LEU A 322 -14.36 3.56 1.32
N LEU A 323 -15.35 4.44 1.46
CA LEU A 323 -15.35 5.53 2.42
C LEU A 323 -16.54 5.37 3.35
N SER A 324 -16.28 5.28 4.65
CA SER A 324 -17.32 5.09 5.67
C SER A 324 -17.17 6.10 6.81
N LYS A 325 -18.27 6.39 7.49
CA LYS A 325 -18.36 7.34 8.60
C LYS A 325 -19.07 6.73 9.81
N LEU A 326 -18.58 7.03 11.00
CA LEU A 326 -19.25 6.77 12.27
C LEU A 326 -19.22 8.03 13.14
N SER A 327 -20.33 8.35 13.82
CA SER A 327 -20.41 9.48 14.75
C SER A 327 -20.56 8.95 16.18
N VAL A 328 -19.58 9.21 17.05
CA VAL A 328 -19.60 8.80 18.47
C VAL A 328 -19.32 10.03 19.34
N GLY A 329 -20.15 10.27 20.35
CA GLY A 329 -19.93 11.37 21.30
C GLY A 329 -19.91 12.77 20.67
N GLY A 330 -20.53 12.96 19.49
CA GLY A 330 -20.49 14.21 18.73
C GLY A 330 -19.21 14.42 17.89
N GLN A 331 -18.31 13.44 17.88
CA GLN A 331 -17.13 13.41 17.02
C GLN A 331 -17.39 12.49 15.81
N ASP A 332 -17.00 12.94 14.62
CA ASP A 332 -17.10 12.14 13.40
C ASP A 332 -15.77 11.42 13.12
N HIS A 333 -15.85 10.14 12.82
CA HIS A 333 -14.71 9.30 12.43
C HIS A 333 -14.94 8.78 11.02
N TYR A 334 -13.95 8.96 10.16
CA TYR A 334 -13.95 8.55 8.76
C TYR A 334 -12.90 7.48 8.54
N VAL A 335 -13.27 6.43 7.81
CA VAL A 335 -12.35 5.38 7.34
C VAL A 335 -12.45 5.34 5.83
N ALA A 336 -11.33 5.57 5.15
CA ALA A 336 -11.20 5.37 3.71
C ALA A 336 -10.21 4.23 3.44
N LEU A 337 -10.58 3.31 2.55
CA LEU A 337 -9.76 2.18 2.13
C LEU A 337 -9.67 2.18 0.61
N PHE A 338 -8.46 2.03 0.07
CA PHE A 338 -8.22 1.68 -1.32
C PHE A 338 -7.45 0.35 -1.35
N ILE A 339 -8.00 -0.64 -2.03
CA ILE A 339 -7.47 -2.00 -2.07
C ILE A 339 -7.22 -2.33 -3.54
N GLY A 340 -5.97 -2.61 -3.88
CA GLY A 340 -5.61 -3.01 -5.24
C GLY A 340 -4.57 -4.12 -5.23
N ALA A 341 -4.46 -4.81 -6.35
CA ALA A 341 -3.66 -6.03 -6.48
C ALA A 341 -2.57 -5.86 -7.53
N TYR A 342 -1.45 -6.55 -7.31
CA TYR A 342 -0.40 -6.72 -8.30
C TYR A 342 0.42 -7.96 -7.99
N ASP A 343 0.75 -8.73 -9.02
CA ASP A 343 1.65 -9.88 -8.93
C ASP A 343 1.30 -10.94 -7.87
N GLY A 344 0.00 -11.15 -7.59
CA GLY A 344 -0.45 -12.09 -6.56
C GLY A 344 -0.40 -11.53 -5.14
N LYS A 345 -0.11 -10.24 -5.01
CA LYS A 345 -0.15 -9.46 -3.78
C LYS A 345 -1.29 -8.45 -3.81
N VAL A 346 -1.74 -8.06 -2.63
CA VAL A 346 -2.72 -6.98 -2.43
C VAL A 346 -2.10 -5.91 -1.56
N ARG A 347 -2.31 -4.64 -1.94
CA ARG A 347 -2.03 -3.50 -1.06
C ARG A 347 -3.30 -2.81 -0.61
N VAL A 348 -3.34 -2.49 0.68
CA VAL A 348 -4.39 -1.72 1.33
C VAL A 348 -3.82 -0.36 1.73
N GLN A 349 -4.35 0.70 1.12
CA GLN A 349 -4.15 2.06 1.59
C GLN A 349 -5.28 2.37 2.56
N GLN A 350 -4.95 2.55 3.83
CA GLN A 350 -5.90 2.88 4.88
C GLN A 350 -5.70 4.33 5.30
N LEU A 351 -6.79 5.08 5.36
CA LEU A 351 -6.86 6.41 5.98
C LEU A 351 -7.94 6.38 7.05
N ILE A 352 -7.57 6.85 8.25
CA ILE A 352 -8.49 7.05 9.36
C ILE A 352 -8.37 8.51 9.79
N LEU A 353 -9.51 9.22 9.84
CA LEU A 353 -9.56 10.62 10.25
C LEU A 353 -10.64 10.80 11.31
N SER A 354 -10.26 11.32 12.47
CA SER A 354 -11.19 11.66 13.56
C SER A 354 -11.30 13.17 13.68
N THR A 355 -12.49 13.73 13.43
CA THR A 355 -12.66 15.19 13.35
C THR A 355 -12.25 15.86 14.66
N LYS A 356 -11.43 16.90 14.57
CA LYS A 356 -10.91 17.61 15.74
C LYS A 356 -10.64 19.07 15.35
N ALA A 357 -10.95 19.99 16.25
CA ALA A 357 -10.59 21.38 16.10
C ALA A 357 -9.07 21.55 16.28
N VAL A 358 -8.43 22.39 15.46
CA VAL A 358 -7.01 22.72 15.64
C VAL A 358 -6.82 23.35 17.02
N GLN A 359 -5.90 22.79 17.81
CA GLN A 359 -5.53 23.39 19.08
C GLN A 359 -4.56 24.56 18.84
N THR A 360 -5.08 25.78 18.81
CA THR A 360 -4.30 27.01 18.54
C THR A 360 -3.50 27.50 19.74
N ASP A 361 -3.72 26.90 20.91
CA ASP A 361 -3.24 27.37 22.21
C ASP A 361 -1.97 26.65 22.72
N LEU A 362 -1.45 25.69 21.95
CA LEU A 362 -0.27 24.89 22.33
C LEU A 362 1.02 25.71 22.29
N VAL A 363 1.06 26.77 21.49
CA VAL A 363 2.20 27.67 21.44
C VAL A 363 1.87 28.93 22.25
N LYS A 364 1.79 28.75 23.56
CA LYS A 364 1.91 29.84 24.52
C LYS A 364 3.38 29.96 24.83
N ALA A 365 3.94 31.16 24.69
CA ALA A 365 5.18 31.46 25.40
C ALA A 365 4.87 31.17 26.88
N ASP A 366 5.37 30.09 27.44
CA ASP A 366 5.32 29.84 28.88
C ASP A 366 6.73 30.06 29.39
N ALA A 367 6.89 30.87 30.44
CA ALA A 367 8.21 31.20 30.98
C ALA A 367 9.02 29.95 31.34
N GLY A 368 8.38 28.89 31.86
CA GLY A 368 9.01 27.62 32.17
C GLY A 368 9.49 26.91 30.92
N GLU A 369 8.67 26.84 29.87
CA GLU A 369 9.05 26.24 28.59
C GLU A 369 10.17 26.99 27.89
N LEU A 370 10.10 28.32 27.84
CA LEU A 370 11.16 29.16 27.28
C LEU A 370 12.49 28.91 28.02
N LYS A 371 12.46 28.77 29.35
CA LYS A 371 13.64 28.43 30.14
C LYS A 371 14.19 27.06 29.77
N ARG A 372 13.33 26.04 29.65
CA ARG A 372 13.76 24.69 29.25
C ARG A 372 14.42 24.67 27.88
N GLN A 373 13.89 25.39 26.90
CA GLN A 373 14.47 25.48 25.57
C GLN A 373 15.83 26.20 25.58
N LEU A 374 15.94 27.31 26.32
CA LEU A 374 17.21 28.02 26.50
C LEU A 374 18.27 27.14 27.16
N ASP A 375 17.90 26.40 28.22
CA ASP A 375 18.84 25.52 28.93
C ASP A 375 19.30 24.34 28.06
N SER A 376 18.40 23.77 27.25
CA SER A 376 18.69 22.58 26.44
C SER A 376 19.37 22.87 25.11
N SER A 377 19.06 24.00 24.48
CA SER A 377 19.49 24.31 23.10
C SER A 377 20.19 25.65 22.93
N GLY A 378 20.30 26.45 24.01
CA GLY A 378 20.84 27.80 23.97
C GLY A 378 19.90 28.82 23.32
N LYS A 379 18.71 28.41 22.85
CA LYS A 379 17.73 29.27 22.20
C LYS A 379 16.30 28.83 22.47
N ALA A 380 15.34 29.74 22.34
CA ALA A 380 13.91 29.45 22.45
C ALA A 380 13.13 30.17 21.35
N LEU A 381 12.22 29.44 20.71
CA LEU A 381 11.37 29.99 19.66
C LEU A 381 10.15 30.66 20.27
N ILE A 382 9.86 31.88 19.81
CA ILE A 382 8.68 32.62 20.26
C ILE A 382 7.73 32.82 19.10
N TYR A 383 6.63 32.09 19.20
CA TYR A 383 5.44 32.35 18.42
C TYR A 383 4.46 33.16 19.27
N GLY A 384 3.62 33.93 18.61
CA GLY A 384 2.71 34.86 19.28
C GLY A 384 3.23 36.29 19.38
N ILE A 385 4.33 36.65 18.73
CA ILE A 385 4.69 38.07 18.48
C ILE A 385 4.32 38.40 17.04
N TYR A 386 3.35 39.30 16.88
CA TYR A 386 2.73 39.62 15.60
C TYR A 386 3.10 41.02 15.12
N PHE A 387 3.26 41.14 13.81
CA PHE A 387 3.54 42.38 13.08
C PHE A 387 2.69 42.41 11.81
N ASP A 388 2.24 43.59 11.38
CA ASP A 388 1.69 43.76 10.04
C ASP A 388 2.76 43.55 8.96
N THR A 389 2.33 43.22 7.75
CA THR A 389 3.20 43.10 6.57
C THR A 389 4.02 44.38 6.37
N GLY A 390 5.34 44.23 6.25
CA GLY A 390 6.27 45.35 6.05
C GLY A 390 6.45 46.27 7.27
N LYS A 391 5.85 45.96 8.43
CA LYS A 391 5.97 46.78 9.64
C LYS A 391 6.74 46.07 10.76
N ALA A 392 7.30 46.90 11.65
CA ALA A 392 7.97 46.49 12.88
C ALA A 392 7.21 46.88 14.15
N GLU A 393 6.01 47.44 14.02
CA GLU A 393 5.13 47.73 15.16
C GLU A 393 4.50 46.43 15.68
N ILE A 394 4.63 46.18 16.98
CA ILE A 394 4.10 44.98 17.64
C ILE A 394 2.59 45.15 17.84
N LYS A 395 1.81 44.16 17.41
CA LYS A 395 0.36 44.17 17.61
C LYS A 395 -0.04 43.79 19.04
N PRO A 396 -1.16 44.30 19.59
CA PRO A 396 -1.65 43.99 20.94
C PRO A 396 -1.83 42.49 21.24
N GLU A 397 -2.15 41.69 20.21
CA GLU A 397 -2.26 40.22 20.31
C GLU A 397 -0.96 39.56 20.80
N SER A 398 0.16 40.30 20.79
CA SER A 398 1.47 39.83 21.27
C SER A 398 1.69 39.99 22.77
N ASP A 399 0.80 40.68 23.49
CA ASP A 399 1.03 41.04 24.89
C ASP A 399 1.18 39.80 25.79
N ALA A 400 0.44 38.71 25.54
CA ALA A 400 0.59 37.46 26.28
C ALA A 400 1.97 36.83 26.10
N ALA A 401 2.50 36.81 24.87
CA ALA A 401 3.83 36.28 24.60
C ALA A 401 4.92 37.14 25.25
N LEU A 402 4.79 38.46 25.17
CA LEU A 402 5.71 39.41 25.80
C LEU A 402 5.70 39.31 27.32
N ALA A 403 4.53 39.10 27.94
CA ALA A 403 4.42 38.94 29.38
C ALA A 403 5.17 37.71 29.89
N GLU A 404 5.16 36.61 29.14
CA GLU A 404 5.83 35.37 29.54
C GLU A 404 7.36 35.45 29.32
N ILE A 405 7.82 36.19 28.31
CA ILE A 405 9.24 36.57 28.19
C ILE A 405 9.68 37.43 29.38
N ALA A 406 8.87 38.44 29.73
CA ALA A 406 9.16 39.31 30.85
C ALA A 406 9.23 38.52 32.16
N LYS A 407 8.26 37.63 32.40
CA LYS A 407 8.22 36.73 33.56
C LYS A 407 9.46 35.85 33.64
N LEU A 408 9.88 35.21 32.54
CA LEU A 408 11.14 34.47 32.46
C LEU A 408 12.34 35.34 32.89
N LEU A 409 12.46 36.54 32.32
CA LEU A 409 13.58 37.44 32.59
C LEU A 409 13.56 37.99 34.02
N GLN A 410 12.38 38.16 34.62
CA GLN A 410 12.21 38.57 36.01
C GLN A 410 12.56 37.42 36.97
N GLN A 411 12.15 36.19 36.67
CA GLN A 411 12.45 35.00 37.46
C GLN A 411 13.94 34.62 37.42
N HIS A 412 14.65 34.94 36.33
CA HIS A 412 16.07 34.62 36.15
C HIS A 412 16.90 35.88 35.89
N SER A 413 17.20 36.65 36.95
CA SER A 413 17.88 37.95 36.85
C SER A 413 19.27 37.93 36.20
N SER A 414 19.97 36.78 36.21
CA SER A 414 21.27 36.60 35.55
C SER A 414 21.18 36.34 34.04
N LEU A 415 20.00 35.96 33.53
CA LEU A 415 19.83 35.59 32.12
C LEU A 415 19.98 36.81 31.21
N LYS A 416 20.84 36.69 30.19
CA LYS A 416 21.05 37.67 29.13
C LYS A 416 20.71 37.02 27.79
N LEU A 417 20.00 37.74 26.93
CA LEU A 417 19.47 37.20 25.68
C LEU A 417 19.80 38.13 24.51
N TYR A 418 20.11 37.52 23.36
CA TYR A 418 19.87 38.12 22.07
C TYR A 418 18.40 37.93 21.68
N VAL A 419 17.77 38.95 21.13
CA VAL A 419 16.44 38.89 20.53
C VAL A 419 16.63 38.92 19.02
N VAL A 420 16.36 37.81 18.36
CA VAL A 420 16.66 37.62 16.94
C VAL A 420 15.39 37.65 16.12
N GLY A 421 15.27 38.60 15.20
CA GLY A 421 14.13 38.72 14.29
C GLY A 421 14.36 37.95 12.98
N HIS A 422 13.30 37.38 12.44
CA HIS A 422 13.29 36.64 11.16
C HIS A 422 12.19 37.16 10.22
N THR A 423 12.37 36.94 8.92
CA THR A 423 11.33 37.14 7.90
C THR A 423 11.13 35.87 7.06
N ASP A 424 10.04 35.84 6.29
CA ASP A 424 9.96 34.93 5.14
C ASP A 424 10.75 35.48 3.94
N ASP A 425 10.73 34.75 2.82
CA ASP A 425 11.45 35.08 1.58
C ASP A 425 10.73 36.07 0.66
N THR A 426 9.61 36.64 1.08
CA THR A 426 8.82 37.55 0.26
C THR A 426 9.45 38.93 0.25
N GLY A 427 9.77 39.44 -0.94
CA GLY A 427 10.34 40.78 -1.12
C GLY A 427 11.86 40.79 -1.16
N ASP A 428 12.44 41.99 -1.09
CA ASP A 428 13.89 42.18 -1.21
C ASP A 428 14.64 41.73 0.05
N SER A 429 15.76 41.04 -0.13
CA SER A 429 16.56 40.46 0.96
C SER A 429 17.16 41.52 1.89
N ALA A 430 17.65 42.65 1.35
CA ALA A 430 18.20 43.73 2.15
C ALA A 430 17.10 44.47 2.94
N VAL A 431 15.92 44.62 2.34
CA VAL A 431 14.73 45.14 3.04
C VAL A 431 14.32 44.21 4.18
N ASN A 432 14.28 42.90 3.93
CA ASN A 432 13.93 41.89 4.93
C ASN A 432 14.95 41.80 6.07
N GLN A 433 16.24 41.96 5.76
CA GLN A 433 17.29 42.06 6.77
C GLN A 433 17.02 43.25 7.71
N LYS A 434 16.78 44.44 7.15
CA LYS A 434 16.48 45.64 7.95
C LYS A 434 15.19 45.49 8.74
N LEU A 435 14.15 44.90 8.15
CA LEU A 435 12.86 44.68 8.79
C LEU A 435 12.97 43.72 9.99
N SER A 436 13.74 42.64 9.84
CA SER A 436 13.97 41.67 10.90
C SER A 436 14.68 42.31 12.12
N GLU A 437 15.68 43.16 11.86
CA GLU A 437 16.39 43.93 12.88
C GLU A 437 15.46 44.93 13.59
N GLN A 438 14.63 45.64 12.83
CA GLN A 438 13.64 46.56 13.41
C GLN A 438 12.63 45.85 14.30
N ARG A 439 12.15 44.67 13.90
CA ARG A 439 11.23 43.85 14.71
C ARG A 439 11.86 43.39 16.03
N ALA A 440 13.10 42.92 15.98
CA ALA A 440 13.86 42.57 17.17
C ALA A 440 14.03 43.77 18.11
N ASN A 441 14.35 44.95 17.57
CA ASN A 441 14.46 46.19 18.33
C ASN A 441 13.12 46.56 18.99
N SER A 442 11.99 46.46 18.28
CA SER A 442 10.67 46.73 18.87
C SER A 442 10.37 45.82 20.05
N VAL A 443 10.75 44.53 19.99
CA VAL A 443 10.57 43.60 21.12
C VAL A 443 11.42 44.01 22.30
N VAL A 444 12.69 44.36 22.08
CA VAL A 444 13.57 44.88 23.15
C VAL A 444 13.00 46.16 23.76
N SER A 445 12.53 47.11 22.94
CA SER A 445 11.92 48.36 23.41
C SER A 445 10.67 48.10 24.25
N LYS A 446 9.82 47.15 23.85
CA LYS A 446 8.61 46.79 24.58
C LYS A 446 8.93 46.11 25.92
N LEU A 447 9.89 45.18 25.95
CA LEU A 447 10.33 44.51 27.18
C LEU A 447 11.01 45.47 28.17
N THR A 448 11.81 46.40 27.67
CA THR A 448 12.50 47.39 28.53
C THR A 448 11.56 48.49 29.02
N GLY A 449 10.68 49.01 28.14
CA GLY A 449 9.75 50.09 28.46
C GLY A 449 8.53 49.66 29.28
N SER A 450 7.81 48.63 28.84
CA SER A 450 6.55 48.21 29.48
C SER A 450 6.75 47.23 30.63
N TYR A 451 7.78 46.38 30.55
CA TYR A 451 8.04 45.32 31.55
C TYR A 451 9.27 45.59 32.42
N GLN A 452 9.92 46.75 32.24
CA GLN A 452 11.04 47.23 33.05
C GLN A 452 12.25 46.27 33.10
N ILE A 453 12.44 45.46 32.05
CA ILE A 453 13.63 44.62 31.94
C ILE A 453 14.86 45.50 31.69
N ASN A 454 15.96 45.24 32.41
CA ASN A 454 17.20 45.99 32.22
C ASN A 454 17.74 45.82 30.79
N ALA A 455 17.89 46.94 30.06
CA ALA A 455 18.33 46.94 28.67
C ALA A 455 19.69 46.26 28.43
N ARG A 456 20.59 46.25 29.42
CA ARG A 456 21.91 45.56 29.30
C ARG A 456 21.78 44.04 29.18
N ARG A 457 20.61 43.47 29.48
CA ARG A 457 20.33 42.04 29.39
C ARG A 457 19.80 41.62 28.03
N LEU A 458 19.45 42.57 27.15
CA LEU A 458 18.82 42.31 25.87
C LEU A 458 19.62 42.96 24.75
N GLN A 459 19.78 42.25 23.64
CA GLN A 459 20.45 42.78 22.45
C GLN A 459 19.71 42.31 21.19
N ALA A 460 19.23 43.25 20.38
CA ALA A 460 18.49 42.94 19.15
C ALA A 460 19.46 42.56 18.02
N HIS A 461 19.04 41.60 17.19
CA HIS A 461 19.67 41.25 15.92
C HIS A 461 18.60 40.82 14.90
N GLY A 462 18.82 41.11 13.62
CA GLY A 462 18.04 40.60 12.50
C GLY A 462 18.86 39.62 11.65
N VAL A 463 18.20 38.62 11.08
CA VAL A 463 18.82 37.69 10.11
C VAL A 463 18.04 37.56 8.80
N GLY A 464 17.00 38.38 8.62
CA GLY A 464 16.14 38.36 7.45
C GLY A 464 15.60 36.95 7.15
N PRO A 465 15.63 36.50 5.88
CA PRO A 465 15.15 35.17 5.47
C PRO A 465 16.24 34.09 5.56
N LEU A 466 17.46 34.40 6.02
CA LEU A 466 18.63 33.52 5.87
C LEU A 466 18.65 32.34 6.85
N ALA A 467 17.72 32.30 7.81
CA ALA A 467 17.59 31.22 8.79
C ALA A 467 16.12 30.74 8.90
N PRO A 468 15.59 30.08 7.85
CA PRO A 468 14.21 29.61 7.83
C PRO A 468 14.01 28.46 8.82
N ALA A 469 12.89 28.48 9.54
CA ALA A 469 12.43 27.37 10.38
C ALA A 469 11.58 26.36 9.57
N SER A 470 11.04 26.76 8.43
CA SER A 470 10.25 25.94 7.53
C SER A 470 10.47 26.35 6.07
N ASN A 471 10.05 25.52 5.12
CA ASN A 471 9.98 25.92 3.71
C ASN A 471 9.09 27.16 3.52
N ASN A 472 9.38 27.95 2.49
CA ASN A 472 8.59 29.13 2.12
C ASN A 472 7.54 28.84 1.03
N THR A 473 7.29 27.57 0.70
CA THR A 473 6.37 27.19 -0.40
C THR A 473 4.90 27.26 0.01
N SER A 474 4.59 27.27 1.30
CA SER A 474 3.24 27.35 1.85
C SER A 474 3.04 28.59 2.72
N ALA A 475 1.79 29.07 2.81
CA ALA A 475 1.45 30.18 3.70
C ALA A 475 1.76 29.87 5.18
N ALA A 476 1.54 28.63 5.60
CA ALA A 476 1.88 28.14 6.94
C ALA A 476 3.40 28.18 7.19
N GLY A 477 4.20 27.67 6.24
CA GLY A 477 5.66 27.72 6.33
C GLY A 477 6.21 29.15 6.39
N LYS A 478 5.67 30.07 5.57
CA LYS A 478 6.01 31.50 5.65
C LYS A 478 5.65 32.12 6.99
N GLN A 479 4.50 31.76 7.56
CA GLN A 479 4.10 32.23 8.90
C GLN A 479 5.09 31.78 9.98
N LEU A 480 5.61 30.55 9.91
CA LEU A 480 6.63 30.05 10.84
C LEU A 480 7.96 30.80 10.69
N ASN A 481 8.27 31.31 9.50
CA ASN A 481 9.51 32.08 9.26
C ASN A 481 9.42 33.54 9.75
N ARG A 482 8.22 34.12 9.80
CA ARG A 482 7.97 35.45 10.42
C ARG A 482 7.90 35.35 11.95
N ARG A 483 9.05 35.11 12.59
CA ARG A 483 9.15 34.84 14.03
C ARG A 483 10.21 35.68 14.73
N VAL A 484 10.24 35.57 16.05
CA VAL A 484 11.33 36.05 16.91
C VAL A 484 11.89 34.86 17.68
N GLU A 485 13.21 34.79 17.80
CA GLU A 485 13.93 33.77 18.57
C GLU A 485 14.69 34.46 19.71
N LEU A 486 14.68 33.87 20.90
CA LEU A 486 15.56 34.28 22.01
C LEU A 486 16.79 33.39 22.00
N VAL A 487 17.98 33.96 22.05
CA VAL A 487 19.24 33.19 22.11
C VAL A 487 20.02 33.61 23.33
N GLN A 488 20.52 32.66 24.12
CA GLN A 488 21.31 32.97 25.31
C GLN A 488 22.60 33.69 24.91
N LYS A 489 22.84 34.82 25.56
CA LYS A 489 24.09 35.57 25.41
C LYS A 489 25.17 34.93 26.27
N LEU A 490 26.29 34.59 25.62
CA LEU A 490 27.48 34.02 26.24
C LEU A 490 28.19 35.03 27.14
#